data_AF-A0AAN8JTE6-F1
#
_entry.id   AF-A0AAN8JTE6-F1
#
_cell.length_a   1.000
_cell.length_b   1.000
_cell.length_c   1.000
_cell.angle_alpha   90.00
_cell.angle_beta   90.00
_cell.angle_gamma   90.00
#
_symmetry.space_group_name_H-M   'P 1'
#
loop_
_entity.id
_entity.type
_entity.pdbx_description
1 polymer ?
#
loop_
_entity_poly.entity_id
_entity_poly.type
_entity_poly.pdbx_seq_one_letter_code
_entity_poly.pdbx_strand_id
1 'polypeptide(L)'
;MGNLGESVFGFPFGAASNLAKRWLFGRIGCNFYGFICYMTTLSNLCTFVAISLYRYIVVCRSEKVSQLLTVKNVRIAIGVVWMYALLWALLPLIGWGSYGPEPYKTTCSLDWTNRSFNSISHIINVFVFVLLLPLLVMVMAYWAILRHTKSQISRAAYESSVEEKSTLPLKHAKHGVTYIKDIETRTSKIVQITILLYVMSWLPYATCSLLSACGVVFPVTVTAIPALIAKTHCAYTPIVYITAHKKFKIALMELIGIRMQQRTVTTPPKHTTPI
;
A
#
# COMPACT_ATOMS: atom_id res chain seq x y z
N MET A 1 0.86 -9.91 -2.69
CA MET A 1 1.17 -10.66 -3.93
C MET A 1 2.04 -9.85 -4.89
N GLY A 2 1.83 -8.54 -5.08
CA GLY A 2 2.71 -7.71 -5.92
C GLY A 2 4.20 -7.80 -5.56
N ASN A 3 4.57 -7.59 -4.29
CA ASN A 3 5.97 -7.73 -3.81
C ASN A 3 6.60 -9.11 -4.07
N LEU A 4 5.79 -10.17 -4.09
CA LEU A 4 6.29 -11.53 -4.38
C LEU A 4 6.64 -11.67 -5.86
N GLY A 5 5.83 -11.10 -6.75
CA GLY A 5 6.12 -11.06 -8.18
C GLY A 5 7.43 -10.33 -8.48
N GLU A 6 7.67 -9.19 -7.83
CA GLU A 6 8.96 -8.47 -7.94
C GLU A 6 10.13 -9.30 -7.42
N SER A 7 9.92 -10.03 -6.33
CA SER A 7 10.98 -10.84 -5.72
C SER A 7 11.35 -12.07 -6.54
N VAL A 8 10.37 -12.71 -7.18
CA VAL A 8 10.57 -13.92 -8.00
C VAL A 8 11.12 -13.58 -9.38
N PHE A 9 10.63 -12.52 -10.02
CA PHE A 9 10.97 -12.22 -11.42
C PHE A 9 11.86 -10.98 -11.58
N GLY A 10 11.69 -9.95 -10.76
CA GLY A 10 12.49 -8.73 -10.84
C GLY A 10 13.90 -8.93 -10.30
N PHE A 11 14.03 -9.42 -9.06
CA PHE A 11 15.34 -9.48 -8.41
C PHE A 11 16.39 -10.38 -9.09
N PRO A 12 16.07 -11.60 -9.58
CA PRO A 12 17.10 -12.43 -10.22
C PRO A 12 17.64 -11.83 -11.51
N PHE A 13 16.77 -11.27 -12.35
CA PHE A 13 17.14 -10.65 -13.64
C PHE A 13 17.93 -9.36 -13.42
N GLY A 14 17.48 -8.54 -12.46
CA GLY A 14 18.19 -7.34 -12.03
C GLY A 14 19.56 -7.67 -11.44
N ALA A 15 19.65 -8.66 -10.54
CA ALA A 15 20.90 -9.06 -9.90
C ALA A 15 21.94 -9.57 -10.91
N ALA A 16 21.53 -10.45 -11.83
CA ALA A 16 22.41 -10.96 -12.89
C ALA A 16 22.95 -9.82 -13.78
N SER A 17 22.09 -8.89 -14.18
CA SER A 17 22.48 -7.74 -15.00
C SER A 17 23.37 -6.74 -14.24
N ASN A 18 23.15 -6.56 -12.94
CA ASN A 18 24.02 -5.75 -12.08
C ASN A 18 25.42 -6.37 -11.92
N LEU A 19 25.52 -7.69 -11.73
CA LEU A 19 26.79 -8.40 -11.68
C LEU A 19 27.58 -8.26 -12.99
N ALA A 20 26.88 -8.30 -14.13
CA ALA A 20 27.46 -8.10 -15.44
C ALA A 20 27.69 -6.62 -15.82
N LYS A 21 27.25 -5.67 -15.00
CA LYS A 21 27.27 -4.21 -15.25
C LYS A 21 26.59 -3.80 -16.57
N ARG A 22 25.69 -4.64 -17.10
CA ARG A 22 24.94 -4.43 -18.34
C ARG A 22 23.70 -5.30 -18.36
N TRP A 23 22.69 -4.88 -19.11
CA TRP A 23 21.51 -5.69 -19.36
C TRP A 23 21.85 -6.93 -20.20
N LEU A 24 21.51 -8.12 -19.69
CA LEU A 24 21.88 -9.40 -20.31
C LEU A 24 20.80 -9.99 -21.23
N PHE A 25 19.52 -9.65 -21.02
CA PHE A 25 18.39 -10.41 -21.57
C PHE A 25 17.79 -9.81 -22.85
N GLY A 26 18.53 -8.91 -23.52
CA GLY A 26 18.11 -8.26 -24.75
C GLY A 26 16.78 -7.49 -24.64
N ARG A 27 16.18 -7.14 -25.78
CA ARG A 27 14.96 -6.33 -25.81
C ARG A 27 13.72 -7.06 -25.29
N ILE A 28 13.57 -8.35 -25.61
CA ILE A 28 12.43 -9.17 -25.15
C ILE A 28 12.45 -9.30 -23.63
N GLY A 29 13.61 -9.62 -23.05
CA GLY A 29 13.76 -9.68 -21.60
C GLY A 29 13.51 -8.32 -20.94
N CYS A 30 13.94 -7.22 -21.57
CA CYS A 30 13.72 -5.87 -21.06
C CYS A 30 12.23 -5.52 -20.99
N ASN A 31 11.48 -5.85 -22.04
CA ASN A 31 10.04 -5.65 -22.08
C ASN A 31 9.33 -6.50 -21.03
N PHE A 32 9.70 -7.78 -20.90
CA PHE A 32 9.14 -8.67 -19.90
C PHE A 32 9.43 -8.19 -18.47
N TYR A 33 10.68 -7.82 -18.18
CA TYR A 33 11.09 -7.27 -16.90
C TYR A 33 10.32 -5.98 -16.57
N GLY A 34 10.30 -5.04 -17.50
CA GLY A 34 9.61 -3.76 -17.34
C GLY A 34 8.11 -3.96 -17.11
N PHE A 35 7.48 -4.87 -17.85
CA PHE A 35 6.08 -5.25 -17.70
C PHE A 35 5.78 -5.79 -16.31
N ILE A 36 6.51 -6.82 -15.86
CA ILE A 36 6.25 -7.45 -14.56
C ILE A 36 6.47 -6.45 -13.44
N CYS A 37 7.61 -5.75 -13.41
CA CYS A 37 7.91 -4.77 -12.37
C CYS A 37 6.88 -3.64 -12.32
N TYR A 38 6.46 -3.13 -13.48
CA TYR A 38 5.47 -2.06 -13.52
C TYR A 38 4.08 -2.52 -13.07
N MET A 39 3.63 -3.70 -13.54
CA MET A 39 2.36 -4.30 -13.15
C MET A 39 2.29 -4.57 -11.63
N THR A 40 3.35 -5.15 -11.05
CA THR A 40 3.38 -5.47 -9.62
C THR A 40 3.43 -4.21 -8.76
N THR A 41 4.24 -3.23 -9.14
CA THR A 41 4.30 -1.92 -8.48
C THR A 41 2.94 -1.23 -8.52
N LEU A 42 2.27 -1.25 -9.68
CA LEU A 42 0.95 -0.64 -9.82
C LEU A 42 -0.12 -1.36 -8.99
N SER A 43 -0.09 -2.70 -8.99
CA SER A 43 -0.95 -3.51 -8.13
C SER A 43 -0.77 -3.16 -6.65
N ASN A 44 0.47 -2.96 -6.19
CA ASN A 44 0.76 -2.53 -4.81
C ASN A 44 0.15 -1.15 -4.50
N LEU A 45 0.35 -0.16 -5.39
CA LEU A 45 -0.21 1.18 -5.22
C LEU A 45 -1.74 1.15 -5.15
N CYS A 46 -2.40 0.47 -6.08
CA CYS A 46 -3.85 0.31 -6.10
C CYS A 46 -4.36 -0.46 -4.88
N THR A 47 -3.59 -1.42 -4.37
CA THR A 47 -3.88 -2.10 -3.10
C THR A 47 -3.85 -1.12 -1.93
N PHE A 48 -2.88 -0.19 -1.86
CA PHE A 48 -2.87 0.85 -0.84
C PHE A 48 -4.08 1.78 -0.91
N VAL A 49 -4.56 2.12 -2.10
CA VAL A 49 -5.82 2.87 -2.27
C VAL A 49 -6.99 2.06 -1.71
N ALA A 50 -7.12 0.79 -2.09
CA ALA A 50 -8.20 -0.08 -1.62
C ALA A 50 -8.18 -0.24 -0.09
N ILE A 51 -7.00 -0.42 0.51
CA ILE A 51 -6.85 -0.50 1.97
C ILE A 51 -7.23 0.84 2.61
N SER A 52 -6.83 1.98 2.03
CA SER A 52 -7.19 3.32 2.56
C SER A 52 -8.70 3.53 2.58
N LEU A 53 -9.39 3.14 1.50
CA LEU A 53 -10.86 3.19 1.42
C LEU A 53 -11.53 2.21 2.40
N TYR A 54 -11.00 0.99 2.53
CA TYR A 54 -11.46 0.03 3.53
C TYR A 54 -11.37 0.62 4.94
N ARG A 55 -10.21 1.19 5.31
CA ARG A 55 -10.01 1.83 6.62
C ARG A 55 -10.96 3.00 6.82
N TYR A 56 -11.17 3.80 5.78
CA TYR A 56 -12.12 4.91 5.83
C TYR A 56 -13.55 4.45 6.09
N ILE A 57 -14.01 3.40 5.40
CA ILE A 57 -15.35 2.84 5.62
C ILE A 57 -15.48 2.34 7.06
N VAL A 58 -14.54 1.51 7.52
CA VAL A 58 -14.57 0.94 8.86
C VAL A 58 -14.56 2.01 9.96
N VAL A 59 -13.73 3.05 9.82
CA VAL A 59 -13.54 4.05 10.89
C VAL A 59 -14.56 5.18 10.85
N CYS A 60 -14.96 5.64 9.67
CA CYS A 60 -15.75 6.86 9.49
C CYS A 60 -17.20 6.64 9.08
N ARG A 61 -17.55 5.44 8.60
CA ARG A 61 -18.91 5.17 8.09
C ARG A 61 -19.70 4.30 9.08
N SER A 62 -21.02 4.31 8.89
CA SER A 62 -21.94 3.56 9.74
C SER A 62 -21.80 2.06 9.49
N GLU A 63 -22.24 1.28 10.47
CA GLU A 63 -22.20 -0.18 10.43
C GLU A 63 -22.88 -0.76 9.17
N LYS A 64 -23.97 -0.13 8.71
CA LYS A 64 -24.66 -0.50 7.45
C LYS A 64 -23.76 -0.42 6.22
N VAL A 65 -22.87 0.56 6.14
CA VAL A 65 -21.90 0.69 5.03
C VAL A 65 -20.76 -0.30 5.21
N SER A 66 -20.31 -0.54 6.45
CA SER A 66 -19.29 -1.54 6.76
C SER A 66 -19.73 -2.97 6.42
N GLN A 67 -21.03 -3.27 6.45
CA GLN A 67 -21.59 -4.55 5.99
C GLN A 67 -21.35 -4.82 4.49
N LEU A 68 -21.06 -3.79 3.68
CA LEU A 68 -20.66 -3.97 2.27
C LEU A 68 -19.26 -4.57 2.13
N LEU A 69 -18.44 -4.61 3.18
CA LEU A 69 -17.10 -5.19 3.18
C LEU A 69 -17.13 -6.72 3.29
N THR A 70 -18.03 -7.35 2.52
CA THR A 70 -18.14 -8.81 2.44
C THR A 70 -16.93 -9.41 1.72
N VAL A 71 -16.65 -10.70 1.98
CA VAL A 71 -15.58 -11.44 1.30
C VAL A 71 -15.74 -11.39 -0.22
N LYS A 72 -16.98 -11.45 -0.73
CA LYS A 72 -17.28 -11.33 -2.16
C LYS A 72 -16.83 -9.98 -2.71
N ASN A 73 -17.20 -8.87 -2.04
CA ASN A 73 -16.85 -7.54 -2.50
C ASN A 73 -15.34 -7.27 -2.41
N VAL A 74 -14.68 -7.79 -1.37
CA VAL A 74 -13.21 -7.72 -1.25
C VAL A 74 -12.52 -8.47 -2.39
N ARG A 75 -13.00 -9.67 -2.76
CA ARG A 75 -12.46 -10.43 -3.91
C ARG A 75 -12.65 -9.67 -5.24
N ILE A 76 -13.82 -9.07 -5.45
CA ILE A 76 -14.08 -8.24 -6.63
C ILE A 76 -13.13 -7.04 -6.64
N ALA A 77 -12.94 -6.34 -5.52
CA ALA A 77 -12.02 -5.22 -5.42
C ALA A 77 -10.57 -5.62 -5.75
N ILE A 78 -10.11 -6.78 -5.27
CA ILE A 78 -8.79 -7.34 -5.63
C ILE A 78 -8.72 -7.59 -7.14
N GLY A 79 -9.75 -8.19 -7.74
CA GLY A 79 -9.82 -8.39 -9.19
C GLY A 79 -9.69 -7.08 -9.96
N VAL A 80 -10.43 -6.04 -9.57
CA VAL A 80 -10.36 -4.70 -10.19
C VAL A 80 -8.95 -4.11 -10.07
N VAL A 81 -8.30 -4.23 -8.91
CA VAL A 81 -6.91 -3.76 -8.70
C VAL A 81 -5.94 -4.40 -9.70
N TRP A 82 -6.02 -5.72 -9.88
CA TRP A 82 -5.14 -6.42 -10.82
C TRP A 82 -5.46 -6.11 -12.27
N MET A 83 -6.74 -6.01 -12.63
CA MET A 83 -7.15 -5.64 -13.99
C MET A 83 -6.69 -4.23 -14.35
N TYR A 84 -6.80 -3.27 -13.42
CA TYR A 84 -6.27 -1.92 -13.61
C TYR A 84 -4.75 -1.93 -13.79
N ALA A 85 -4.02 -2.67 -12.95
CA ALA A 85 -2.58 -2.78 -13.06
C ALA A 85 -2.13 -3.41 -14.39
N LEU A 86 -2.82 -4.48 -14.82
CA LEU A 86 -2.57 -5.16 -16.08
C LEU A 86 -2.84 -4.24 -17.27
N LEU A 87 -3.95 -3.50 -17.26
CA LEU A 87 -4.31 -2.57 -18.33
C LEU A 87 -3.16 -1.60 -18.61
N TRP A 88 -2.71 -0.85 -17.60
CA TRP A 88 -1.63 0.13 -17.75
C TRP A 88 -0.30 -0.52 -18.11
N ALA A 89 0.00 -1.72 -17.62
CA ALA A 89 1.23 -2.43 -17.97
C ALA A 89 1.23 -2.98 -19.40
N LEU A 90 0.07 -3.24 -19.99
CA LEU A 90 -0.02 -3.67 -21.39
C LEU A 90 0.15 -2.51 -22.39
N LEU A 91 -0.20 -1.27 -22.02
CA LEU A 91 -0.16 -0.12 -22.93
C LEU A 91 1.20 0.09 -23.61
N PRO A 92 2.35 0.03 -22.91
CA PRO A 92 3.66 0.14 -23.55
C PRO A 92 4.02 -1.01 -24.49
N LEU A 93 3.42 -2.21 -24.30
CA LEU A 93 3.66 -3.36 -25.16
C LEU A 93 2.89 -3.27 -26.47
N ILE A 94 1.73 -2.62 -26.46
CA ILE A 94 0.90 -2.39 -27.67
C ILE A 94 1.24 -1.07 -28.39
N GLY A 95 2.26 -0.34 -27.94
CA GLY A 95 2.81 0.84 -28.61
C GLY A 95 2.33 2.19 -28.08
N TRP A 96 1.54 2.22 -27.00
CA TRP A 96 1.25 3.47 -26.27
C TRP A 96 2.21 3.63 -25.10
N GLY A 97 3.40 4.15 -25.42
CA GLY A 97 4.58 4.11 -24.55
C GLY A 97 5.55 3.01 -24.96
N SER A 98 6.66 2.90 -24.24
CA SER A 98 7.66 1.85 -24.46
C SER A 98 8.36 1.48 -23.16
N TYR A 99 8.83 0.24 -23.07
CA TYR A 99 9.80 -0.17 -22.05
C TYR A 99 11.22 0.01 -22.58
N GLY A 100 12.13 0.41 -21.70
CA GLY A 100 13.53 0.66 -22.06
C GLY A 100 14.47 0.50 -20.87
N PRO A 101 15.78 0.40 -21.14
CA PRO A 101 16.79 0.34 -20.10
C PRO A 101 16.88 1.67 -19.35
N GLU A 102 17.05 1.60 -18.03
CA GLU A 102 17.30 2.78 -17.20
C GLU A 102 18.70 3.36 -17.45
N PRO A 103 19.00 4.60 -17.01
CA PRO A 103 20.28 5.27 -17.30
C PRO A 103 21.54 4.48 -16.89
N TYR A 104 21.44 3.65 -15.85
CA TYR A 104 22.50 2.77 -15.35
C TYR A 104 22.52 1.37 -16.02
N LYS A 105 21.61 1.12 -16.97
CA LYS A 105 21.61 0.00 -17.93
C LYS A 105 21.59 -1.43 -17.36
N THR A 106 21.21 -1.61 -16.09
CA THR A 106 21.09 -2.94 -15.47
C THR A 106 19.66 -3.38 -15.20
N THR A 107 18.69 -2.46 -15.35
CA THR A 107 17.26 -2.71 -15.20
C THR A 107 16.50 -2.04 -16.32
N CYS A 108 15.25 -2.48 -16.52
CA CYS A 108 14.32 -1.86 -17.44
C CYS A 108 13.10 -1.28 -16.72
N SER A 109 12.57 -0.18 -17.24
CA SER A 109 11.35 0.47 -16.78
C SER A 109 10.65 1.14 -17.95
N LEU A 110 9.61 1.95 -17.67
CA LEU A 110 9.02 2.82 -18.70
C LEU A 110 10.10 3.73 -19.27
N ASP A 111 10.15 3.85 -20.59
CA ASP A 111 11.10 4.71 -21.28
C ASP A 111 10.61 6.16 -21.25
N TRP A 112 11.05 6.88 -20.22
CA TRP A 112 10.76 8.30 -20.02
C TRP A 112 11.54 9.23 -20.95
N THR A 113 12.47 8.70 -21.75
CA THR A 113 13.35 9.48 -22.63
C THR A 113 12.82 9.57 -24.06
N ASN A 114 11.95 8.63 -24.46
CA ASN A 114 11.34 8.61 -25.76
C ASN A 114 10.40 9.82 -25.96
N ARG A 115 10.69 10.61 -27.00
CA ARG A 115 9.98 11.86 -27.34
C ARG A 115 8.83 11.67 -28.33
N SER A 116 8.48 10.44 -28.67
CA SER A 116 7.32 10.19 -29.51
C SER A 116 6.04 10.71 -28.85
N PHE A 117 5.07 11.17 -29.65
CA PHE A 117 3.78 11.64 -29.14
C PHE A 117 3.08 10.57 -28.28
N ASN A 118 3.16 9.30 -28.69
CA ASN A 118 2.61 8.17 -27.94
C ASN A 118 3.28 8.00 -26.57
N SER A 119 4.62 8.12 -26.50
CA SER A 119 5.35 8.01 -25.24
C SER A 119 5.04 9.17 -24.29
N ILE A 120 5.07 10.41 -24.79
CA ILE A 120 4.78 11.59 -23.96
C ILE A 120 3.34 11.56 -23.45
N SER A 121 2.37 11.28 -24.32
CA SER A 121 0.96 11.19 -23.91
C SER A 121 0.73 10.08 -22.89
N HIS A 122 1.35 8.90 -23.06
CA HIS A 122 1.29 7.82 -22.09
C HIS A 122 1.87 8.24 -20.73
N ILE A 123 3.04 8.90 -20.72
CA ILE A 123 3.70 9.38 -19.49
C ILE A 123 2.83 10.37 -18.72
N ILE A 124 2.23 11.34 -19.40
CA ILE A 124 1.33 12.33 -18.78
C ILE A 124 0.13 11.60 -18.15
N ASN A 125 -0.45 10.65 -18.87
CA ASN A 125 -1.58 9.85 -18.38
C ASN A 125 -1.20 9.01 -17.16
N VAL A 126 -0.02 8.38 -17.16
CA VAL A 126 0.51 7.66 -15.99
C VAL A 126 0.67 8.61 -14.81
N PHE A 127 1.21 9.82 -15.01
CA PHE A 127 1.36 10.77 -13.91
C PHE A 127 0.01 11.18 -13.30
N VAL A 128 -1.01 11.42 -14.12
CA VAL A 128 -2.34 11.84 -13.66
C VAL A 128 -3.12 10.68 -13.03
N PHE A 129 -3.31 9.59 -13.77
CA PHE A 129 -4.23 8.51 -13.40
C PHE A 129 -3.58 7.44 -12.54
N VAL A 130 -2.27 7.21 -12.69
CA VAL A 130 -1.55 6.18 -11.94
C VAL A 130 -0.87 6.75 -10.69
N LEU A 131 -0.46 8.02 -10.69
CA LEU A 131 0.18 8.64 -9.52
C LEU A 131 -0.74 9.61 -8.76
N LEU A 132 -1.12 10.74 -9.37
CA LEU A 132 -1.81 11.83 -8.66
C LEU A 132 -3.19 11.43 -8.14
N LEU A 133 -4.02 10.79 -8.96
CA LEU A 133 -5.37 10.40 -8.58
C LEU A 133 -5.38 9.38 -7.42
N PRO A 134 -4.62 8.27 -7.46
CA PRO A 134 -4.44 7.36 -6.32
C PRO A 134 -3.96 8.06 -5.04
N LEU A 135 -2.96 8.95 -5.16
CA LEU A 135 -2.45 9.73 -4.02
C LEU A 135 -3.54 10.62 -3.41
N LEU A 136 -4.30 11.33 -4.25
CA LEU A 136 -5.40 12.19 -3.80
C LEU A 136 -6.46 11.39 -3.04
N VAL A 137 -6.88 10.23 -3.56
CA VAL A 137 -7.85 9.36 -2.90
C VAL A 137 -7.34 8.92 -1.51
N MET A 138 -6.07 8.51 -1.42
CA MET A 138 -5.47 8.13 -0.13
C MET A 138 -5.43 9.31 0.85
N VAL A 139 -4.96 10.48 0.41
CA VAL A 139 -4.88 11.68 1.24
C VAL A 139 -6.27 12.07 1.76
N MET A 140 -7.28 12.08 0.89
CA MET A 140 -8.65 12.41 1.26
C MET A 140 -9.25 11.41 2.26
N ALA A 141 -9.01 10.11 2.07
CA ALA A 141 -9.45 9.06 2.99
C ALA A 141 -8.83 9.25 4.39
N TYR A 142 -7.52 9.45 4.47
CA TYR A 142 -6.83 9.66 5.74
C TYR A 142 -7.17 10.98 6.41
N TRP A 143 -7.32 12.05 5.63
CA TRP A 143 -7.78 13.33 6.14
C TRP A 143 -9.16 13.20 6.82
N ALA A 144 -10.08 12.47 6.20
CA ALA A 144 -11.38 12.18 6.78
C ALA A 144 -11.29 11.32 8.06
N ILE A 145 -10.41 10.31 8.08
CA ILE A 145 -10.11 9.49 9.27
C ILE A 145 -9.61 10.35 10.43
N LEU A 146 -8.65 11.25 10.17
CA LEU A 146 -8.09 12.14 11.18
C LEU A 146 -9.14 13.10 11.73
N ARG A 147 -9.95 13.72 10.87
CA ARG A 147 -11.05 14.59 11.28
C ARG A 147 -12.08 13.85 12.13
N HIS A 148 -12.49 12.65 11.71
CA HIS A 148 -13.43 11.83 12.45
C HIS A 148 -12.89 11.43 13.82
N THR A 149 -11.63 10.99 13.88
CA THR A 149 -10.99 10.56 15.14
C THR A 149 -10.87 11.73 16.13
N LYS A 150 -10.47 12.93 15.66
CA LYS A 150 -10.41 14.13 16.51
C LYS A 150 -11.78 14.50 17.08
N SER A 151 -12.83 14.46 16.26
CA SER A 151 -14.20 14.74 16.69
C SER A 151 -14.73 13.73 17.71
N GLN A 152 -14.37 12.45 17.57
CA GLN A 152 -14.75 11.41 18.54
C GLN A 152 -14.04 11.61 19.88
N ILE A 153 -12.76 11.97 19.89
CA ILE A 153 -12.00 12.25 21.12
C ILE A 153 -12.61 13.46 21.86
N SER A 154 -12.92 14.55 21.14
CA SER A 154 -13.53 15.73 21.76
C SER A 154 -14.91 15.43 22.36
N ARG A 155 -15.71 14.59 21.69
CA ARG A 155 -17.00 14.14 22.21
C ARG A 155 -16.86 13.26 23.44
N ALA A 156 -15.93 12.30 23.42
CA ALA A 156 -15.67 11.43 24.56
C ALA A 156 -15.18 12.22 25.80
N ALA A 157 -14.34 13.23 25.59
CA ALA A 157 -13.89 14.13 26.66
C ALA A 157 -15.07 14.92 27.27
N TYR A 158 -15.96 15.45 26.43
CA TYR A 158 -17.17 16.14 26.88
C TYR A 158 -18.15 15.20 27.61
N GLU A 159 -18.41 14.01 27.07
CA GLU A 159 -19.28 13.02 27.72
C GLU A 159 -18.70 12.59 29.07
N SER A 160 -17.37 12.43 29.18
CA SER A 160 -16.73 12.09 30.46
C SER A 160 -16.84 13.18 31.53
N SER A 161 -16.92 14.46 31.14
CA SER A 161 -17.17 15.57 32.09
C SER A 161 -18.64 15.68 32.52
N VAL A 162 -19.56 15.05 31.78
CA VAL A 162 -21.00 15.06 32.09
C VAL A 162 -21.42 13.81 32.88
N GLU A 163 -20.80 12.65 32.60
CA GLU A 163 -21.16 11.33 33.16
C GLU A 163 -20.72 11.12 34.63
N GLU A 164 -19.95 12.05 35.22
CA GLU A 164 -19.60 12.07 36.66
C GLU A 164 -20.86 12.11 37.57
N LYS A 165 -22.04 12.43 37.02
CA LYS A 165 -23.32 12.52 37.76
C LYS A 165 -24.25 11.31 37.73
N SER A 166 -23.99 10.24 36.96
CA SER A 166 -24.96 9.13 36.83
C SER A 166 -24.32 7.74 36.95
N THR A 167 -24.52 7.11 38.10
CA THR A 167 -24.11 5.75 38.44
C THR A 167 -25.10 4.71 37.89
N LEU A 168 -24.70 3.90 36.89
CA LEU A 168 -25.31 2.59 36.56
C LEU A 168 -24.36 1.77 35.64
N PRO A 169 -24.48 0.43 35.59
CA PRO A 169 -23.43 -0.50 35.14
C PRO A 169 -23.42 -0.69 33.61
N LEU A 170 -23.24 0.38 32.85
CA LEU A 170 -23.01 0.32 31.39
C LEU A 170 -21.52 0.20 31.03
N LYS A 171 -20.62 0.12 32.04
CA LYS A 171 -19.17 0.19 31.85
C LYS A 171 -18.58 -0.94 30.99
N HIS A 172 -19.10 -2.18 31.09
CA HIS A 172 -18.50 -3.34 30.39
C HIS A 172 -18.77 -3.33 28.87
N ALA A 173 -19.99 -3.01 28.43
CA ALA A 173 -20.30 -2.87 27.01
C ALA A 173 -19.56 -1.67 26.37
N LYS A 174 -19.45 -0.56 27.10
CA LYS A 174 -18.70 0.64 26.69
C LYS A 174 -17.20 0.34 26.55
N HIS A 175 -16.63 -0.50 27.42
CA HIS A 175 -15.22 -0.91 27.36
C HIS A 175 -14.91 -1.77 26.14
N GLY A 176 -15.79 -2.74 25.80
CA GLY A 176 -15.63 -3.60 24.62
C GLY A 176 -15.65 -2.82 23.29
N VAL A 177 -16.58 -1.88 23.14
CA VAL A 177 -16.68 -1.02 21.94
C VAL A 177 -15.49 -0.07 21.82
N THR A 178 -15.02 0.50 22.94
CA THR A 178 -13.86 1.40 22.97
C THR A 178 -12.57 0.66 22.63
N TYR A 179 -12.42 -0.58 23.11
CA TYR A 179 -11.29 -1.45 22.78
C TYR A 179 -11.20 -1.77 21.27
N ILE A 180 -12.33 -2.10 20.62
CA ILE A 180 -12.37 -2.36 19.18
C ILE A 180 -11.98 -1.11 18.37
N LYS A 181 -12.51 0.07 18.76
CA LYS A 181 -12.16 1.36 18.12
C LYS A 181 -10.68 1.72 18.26
N ASP A 182 -10.06 1.45 19.40
CA ASP A 182 -8.62 1.69 19.61
C ASP A 182 -7.76 0.80 18.70
N ILE A 183 -8.09 -0.49 18.59
CA ILE A 183 -7.42 -1.43 17.68
C ILE A 183 -7.50 -0.93 16.24
N GLU A 184 -8.68 -0.48 15.81
CA GLU A 184 -8.88 0.06 14.47
C GLU A 184 -8.07 1.34 14.26
N THR A 185 -8.07 2.26 15.20
CA THR A 185 -7.30 3.51 15.09
C THR A 185 -5.80 3.23 14.99
N ARG A 186 -5.28 2.32 15.82
CA ARG A 186 -3.89 1.86 15.76
C ARG A 186 -3.58 1.23 14.40
N THR A 187 -4.46 0.37 13.90
CA THR A 187 -4.32 -0.27 12.59
C THR A 187 -4.28 0.76 11.47
N SER A 188 -5.16 1.77 11.50
CA SER A 188 -5.16 2.86 10.52
C SER A 188 -3.86 3.67 10.52
N LYS A 189 -3.30 3.97 11.71
CA LYS A 189 -2.00 4.68 11.84
C LYS A 189 -0.85 3.90 11.20
N ILE A 190 -0.82 2.58 11.40
CA ILE A 190 0.20 1.70 10.83
C ILE A 190 0.14 1.71 9.31
N VAL A 191 -1.06 1.55 8.76
CA VAL A 191 -1.27 1.58 7.31
C VAL A 191 -0.87 2.95 6.76
N GLN A 192 -1.21 4.05 7.45
CA GLN A 192 -0.82 5.40 7.07
C GLN A 192 0.70 5.55 6.99
N ILE A 193 1.45 5.08 7.99
CA ILE A 193 2.93 5.12 7.99
C ILE A 193 3.48 4.30 6.81
N THR A 194 2.91 3.13 6.54
CA THR A 194 3.32 2.26 5.43
C THR A 194 3.16 2.98 4.08
N ILE A 195 2.02 3.65 3.89
CA ILE A 195 1.73 4.41 2.67
C ILE A 195 2.66 5.61 2.54
N LEU A 196 2.93 6.34 3.63
CA LEU A 196 3.87 7.46 3.60
C LEU A 196 5.27 7.01 3.19
N LEU A 197 5.78 5.92 3.76
CA LEU A 197 7.07 5.34 3.38
C LEU A 197 7.11 4.96 1.90
N TYR A 198 6.05 4.31 1.42
CA TYR A 198 5.91 3.96 0.00
C TYR A 198 5.99 5.21 -0.88
N VAL A 199 5.14 6.22 -0.62
CA VAL A 199 5.08 7.46 -1.41
C VAL A 199 6.42 8.21 -1.36
N MET A 200 7.04 8.33 -0.18
CA MET A 200 8.34 8.99 -0.05
C MET A 200 9.45 8.28 -0.83
N SER A 201 9.41 6.94 -0.92
CA SER A 201 10.40 6.20 -1.71
C SER A 201 10.21 6.35 -3.23
N TRP A 202 8.96 6.54 -3.69
CA TRP A 202 8.62 6.58 -5.11
C TRP A 202 8.60 7.99 -5.71
N LEU A 203 8.26 9.02 -4.91
CA LEU A 203 8.16 10.40 -5.40
C LEU A 203 9.44 10.95 -6.02
N PRO A 204 10.65 10.73 -5.46
CA PRO A 204 11.89 11.20 -6.08
C PRO A 204 12.09 10.60 -7.47
N TYR A 205 11.80 9.31 -7.65
CA TYR A 205 11.92 8.62 -8.93
C TYR A 205 10.89 9.12 -9.94
N ALA A 206 9.63 9.26 -9.54
CA ALA A 206 8.56 9.77 -10.38
C ALA A 206 8.85 11.21 -10.84
N THR A 207 9.37 12.05 -9.95
CA THR A 207 9.75 13.44 -10.26
C THR A 207 10.88 13.50 -11.28
N CYS A 208 11.97 12.74 -11.04
CA CYS A 208 13.10 12.70 -11.99
C CYS A 208 12.66 12.19 -13.35
N SER A 209 11.82 11.15 -13.37
CA SER A 209 11.28 10.55 -14.60
C SER A 209 10.40 11.52 -15.38
N LEU A 210 9.54 12.28 -14.69
CA LEU A 210 8.70 13.31 -15.32
C LEU A 210 9.54 14.46 -15.89
N LEU A 211 10.52 14.96 -15.13
CA LEU A 211 11.42 16.00 -15.61
C LEU A 211 12.25 15.52 -16.81
N SER A 212 12.71 14.26 -16.79
CA SER A 212 13.31 13.63 -17.96
C SER A 212 12.34 13.56 -19.13
N ALA A 213 11.06 13.24 -18.93
CA ALA A 213 10.03 13.29 -19.96
C ALA A 213 9.71 14.70 -20.48
N CYS A 214 10.03 15.75 -19.71
CA CYS A 214 9.93 17.15 -20.13
C CYS A 214 11.19 17.68 -20.85
N GLY A 215 12.26 16.89 -20.98
CA GLY A 215 13.50 17.31 -21.66
C GLY A 215 14.71 17.48 -20.76
N VAL A 216 14.56 17.36 -19.43
CA VAL A 216 15.67 17.57 -18.49
C VAL A 216 16.62 16.38 -18.49
N VAL A 217 17.89 16.64 -18.75
CA VAL A 217 18.95 15.61 -18.71
C VAL A 217 19.61 15.64 -17.35
N PHE A 218 19.64 14.49 -16.67
CA PHE A 218 20.27 14.32 -15.37
C PHE A 218 21.52 13.44 -15.46
N PRO A 219 22.51 13.64 -14.59
CA PRO A 219 23.56 12.65 -14.36
C PRO A 219 22.97 11.30 -13.93
N VAL A 220 23.66 10.21 -14.25
CA VAL A 220 23.21 8.85 -13.91
C VAL A 220 23.00 8.68 -12.40
N THR A 221 23.82 9.29 -11.56
CA THR A 221 23.68 9.22 -10.09
C THR A 221 22.37 9.80 -9.59
N VAL A 222 21.94 10.93 -10.15
CA VAL A 222 20.71 11.64 -9.78
C VAL A 222 19.46 10.85 -10.15
N THR A 223 19.53 10.01 -11.19
CA THR A 223 18.41 9.15 -11.62
C THR A 223 18.47 7.75 -10.98
N ALA A 224 19.67 7.21 -10.76
CA ALA A 224 19.87 5.88 -10.21
C ALA A 224 19.51 5.78 -8.72
N ILE A 225 19.91 6.74 -7.89
CA ILE A 225 19.64 6.69 -6.45
C ILE A 225 18.13 6.66 -6.16
N PRO A 226 17.29 7.58 -6.71
CA PRO A 226 15.84 7.50 -6.58
C PRO A 226 15.25 6.18 -7.10
N ALA A 227 15.74 5.67 -8.23
CA ALA A 227 15.27 4.42 -8.81
C ALA A 227 15.54 3.23 -7.89
N LEU A 228 16.70 3.17 -7.26
CA LEU A 228 17.06 2.12 -6.30
C LEU A 228 16.23 2.21 -5.01
N ILE A 229 16.02 3.42 -4.49
CA ILE A 229 15.14 3.64 -3.32
C ILE A 229 13.71 3.19 -3.61
N ALA A 230 13.17 3.54 -4.78
CA ALA A 230 11.85 3.09 -5.21
C ALA A 230 11.79 1.56 -5.33
N LYS A 231 12.79 0.92 -5.92
CA LYS A 231 12.82 -0.55 -6.12
C LYS A 231 13.04 -1.35 -4.83
N THR A 232 13.64 -0.76 -3.79
CA THR A 232 13.85 -1.43 -2.49
C THR A 232 12.59 -1.47 -1.61
N HIS A 233 11.46 -0.91 -2.06
CA HIS A 233 10.23 -0.85 -1.28
C HIS A 233 9.67 -2.20 -0.85
N CYS A 234 9.83 -3.21 -1.68
CA CYS A 234 9.39 -4.56 -1.40
C CYS A 234 10.17 -5.22 -0.24
N ALA A 235 11.37 -4.73 0.11
CA ALA A 235 12.14 -5.21 1.25
C ALA A 235 11.64 -4.64 2.59
N TYR A 236 11.28 -3.35 2.66
CA TYR A 236 10.81 -2.76 3.92
C TYR A 236 9.32 -3.02 4.18
N THR A 237 8.52 -3.30 3.14
CA THR A 237 7.07 -3.52 3.29
C THR A 237 6.74 -4.65 4.28
N PRO A 238 7.33 -5.87 4.19
CA PRO A 238 7.14 -6.92 5.19
C PRO A 238 7.59 -6.51 6.60
N ILE A 239 8.70 -5.79 6.73
CA ILE A 239 9.24 -5.35 8.03
C ILE A 239 8.23 -4.45 8.76
N VAL A 240 7.62 -3.52 8.05
CA VAL A 240 6.57 -2.65 8.61
C VAL A 240 5.37 -3.50 9.06
N TYR A 241 4.91 -4.45 8.26
CA TYR A 241 3.78 -5.31 8.65
C TYR A 241 4.10 -6.24 9.84
N ILE A 242 5.33 -6.76 9.95
CA ILE A 242 5.76 -7.64 11.05
C ILE A 242 5.85 -6.87 12.37
N THR A 243 6.43 -5.67 12.35
CA THR A 243 6.63 -4.85 13.55
C THR A 243 5.32 -4.21 14.02
N ALA A 244 4.44 -3.88 13.08
CA ALA A 244 3.29 -3.05 13.37
C ALA A 244 1.96 -3.84 13.46
N HIS A 245 1.75 -4.89 12.66
CA HIS A 245 0.48 -5.61 12.57
C HIS A 245 0.48 -6.89 13.41
N LYS A 246 -0.11 -6.85 14.62
CA LYS A 246 -0.16 -7.99 15.56
C LYS A 246 -0.70 -9.29 14.94
N LYS A 247 -1.79 -9.22 14.15
CA LYS A 247 -2.38 -10.41 13.49
C LYS A 247 -1.45 -11.01 12.42
N PHE A 248 -0.77 -10.17 11.65
CA PHE A 248 0.20 -10.61 10.63
C PHE A 248 1.41 -11.24 11.29
N LYS A 249 1.92 -10.64 12.37
CA LYS A 249 3.00 -11.19 13.18
C LYS A 249 2.67 -12.60 13.72
N ILE A 250 1.47 -12.80 14.25
CA ILE A 250 1.03 -14.11 14.75
C ILE A 250 0.94 -15.13 13.61
N ALA A 251 0.28 -14.80 12.51
CA ALA A 251 0.16 -15.70 11.36
C ALA A 251 1.54 -16.07 10.77
N LEU A 252 2.49 -15.12 10.73
CA LEU A 252 3.85 -15.38 10.28
C LEU A 252 4.63 -16.28 11.26
N MET A 253 4.49 -16.05 12.57
CA MET A 253 5.12 -16.89 13.59
C MET A 253 4.57 -18.32 13.58
N GLU A 254 3.26 -18.48 13.35
CA GLU A 254 2.63 -19.78 13.13
C GLU A 254 3.16 -20.47 11.87
N LEU A 255 3.35 -19.74 10.76
CA LEU A 255 3.94 -20.26 9.53
C LEU A 255 5.39 -20.71 9.71
N ILE A 256 6.14 -20.05 10.61
CA ILE A 256 7.53 -20.38 10.97
C ILE A 256 7.58 -21.47 12.07
N GLY A 257 6.43 -21.98 12.54
CA GLY A 257 6.37 -23.03 13.56
C GLY A 257 6.59 -22.55 15.00
N ILE A 258 6.66 -21.23 15.22
CA ILE A 258 6.77 -20.63 16.56
C ILE A 258 5.36 -20.41 17.10
N ARG A 259 4.91 -21.33 17.96
CA ARG A 259 3.58 -21.26 18.59
C ARG A 259 3.56 -20.15 19.65
N MET A 260 3.07 -18.96 19.28
CA MET A 260 2.81 -17.88 20.23
C MET A 260 1.57 -18.23 21.04
N GLN A 261 1.75 -18.59 22.30
CA GLN A 261 0.67 -18.95 23.21
C GLN A 261 -0.30 -17.75 23.34
N GLN A 262 -1.54 -17.91 22.86
CA GLN A 262 -2.59 -16.93 23.11
C GLN A 262 -2.80 -16.84 24.63
N ARG A 263 -2.62 -15.66 25.22
CA ARG A 263 -3.17 -15.39 26.55
C ARG A 263 -4.70 -15.38 26.39
N THR A 264 -5.32 -16.54 26.59
CA THR A 264 -6.74 -16.69 26.79
C THR A 264 -7.11 -15.84 28.01
N VAL A 265 -7.87 -14.77 27.79
CA VAL A 265 -8.50 -14.04 28.90
C VAL A 265 -9.56 -14.97 29.46
N THR A 266 -9.24 -15.67 30.54
CA THR A 266 -10.19 -16.50 31.29
C THR A 266 -11.28 -15.59 31.85
N THR A 267 -12.48 -15.66 31.28
CA THR A 267 -13.69 -15.14 31.91
C THR A 267 -13.93 -15.91 33.21
N PRO A 268 -14.14 -15.24 34.36
CA PRO A 268 -14.38 -15.92 35.63
C PRO A 268 -15.72 -16.68 35.60
N PRO A 269 -15.83 -17.79 36.35
CA PRO A 269 -17.03 -18.63 36.37
C PRO A 269 -18.21 -17.85 36.94
N LYS A 270 -19.38 -18.00 36.30
CA LYS A 270 -20.65 -17.49 36.82
C LYS A 270 -20.99 -18.25 38.10
N HIS A 271 -21.08 -17.55 39.22
CA HIS A 271 -21.66 -18.07 40.46
C HIS A 271 -23.12 -18.46 40.19
N THR A 272 -23.42 -19.75 40.21
CA THR A 272 -24.78 -20.27 40.36
C THR A 272 -25.13 -20.30 41.84
N THR A 273 -26.06 -19.44 42.26
CA THR A 273 -26.74 -19.55 43.56
C THR A 273 -27.79 -20.66 43.50
N PRO A 274 -27.82 -21.61 44.44
CA PRO A 274 -28.91 -22.57 44.58
C PRO A 274 -30.13 -21.92 45.24
N ILE A 275 -31.32 -22.31 44.80
CA ILE A 275 -32.61 -22.14 45.49
C ILE A 275 -32.77 -23.34 46.44
#